data_AF-A0A0J9TA40-F1
#
_entry.id   AF-A0A0J9TA40-F1
#
_cell.length_a   1.000
_cell.length_b   1.000
_cell.length_c   1.000
_cell.angle_alpha   90.00
_cell.angle_beta   90.00
_cell.angle_gamma   90.00
#
_symmetry.space_group_name_H-M   'P 1'
#
loop_
_entity.id
_entity.type
_entity.pdbx_description
1 polymer ?
#
loop_
_entity_poly.entity_id
_entity_poly.type
_entity_poly.pdbx_seq_one_letter_code
_entity_poly.pdbx_strand_id
1 'polypeptide(L)'
;MTSCITPSKTDSEKILNEFSVGCGSTVFKPFLHEFDRVNKEYLDYIKGIKDPILRHISLYFVQYYIDGYYYYRYSQNSQKDGACDYLKRWLQERKDLFTYGEKCPTKMTLWKDKVEPLWEKLEKDYSIQNHGVNSWCNNKYPLFLQTEYPQGLTPFNCDERISQETSKANCPSPPVQAPCSCPPCKTSVFFPQTYQPPQTDELQQIDQLQQTDRTKNLAVTSGFTAVGTLVTLFFLYRVINKQ
;
A
#
# COMPACT_ATOMS: atom_id res chain seq x y z
N MET A 1 12.43 13.97 18.41
CA MET A 1 11.75 13.16 17.37
C MET A 1 12.69 12.03 17.00
N THR A 2 12.32 10.78 17.25
CA THR A 2 13.13 9.63 16.83
C THR A 2 12.98 9.48 15.33
N SER A 3 14.07 9.56 14.58
CA SER A 3 14.04 9.39 13.12
C SER A 3 13.75 7.93 12.78
N CYS A 4 12.74 7.67 11.95
CA CYS A 4 12.42 6.32 11.51
C CYS A 4 13.41 5.87 10.42
N ILE A 5 14.11 4.76 10.68
CA ILE A 5 15.07 4.18 9.73
C ILE A 5 14.34 3.14 8.89
N THR A 6 14.59 3.15 7.57
CA THR A 6 14.07 2.11 6.69
C THR A 6 14.92 0.84 6.89
N PRO A 7 14.32 -0.33 7.19
CA PRO A 7 15.06 -1.57 7.35
C PRO A 7 15.85 -1.94 6.09
N SER A 8 17.05 -2.49 6.28
CA SER A 8 17.87 -2.92 5.14
C SER A 8 17.36 -4.24 4.54
N LYS A 9 17.46 -4.34 3.22
CA LYS A 9 17.04 -5.46 2.36
C LYS A 9 18.27 -6.14 1.76
N THR A 10 18.97 -6.99 2.50
CA THR A 10 20.04 -7.79 1.88
C THR A 10 19.97 -9.23 2.37
N ASP A 11 19.77 -10.15 1.42
CA ASP A 11 19.74 -11.60 1.69
C ASP A 11 21.11 -12.17 2.02
N SER A 12 22.18 -11.42 1.77
CA SER A 12 23.58 -11.87 1.91
C SER A 12 24.15 -11.73 3.32
N GLU A 13 23.51 -10.97 4.23
CA GLU A 13 24.00 -10.76 5.60
C GLU A 13 22.90 -10.94 6.63
N LYS A 14 23.24 -11.49 7.80
CA LYS A 14 22.35 -11.54 8.97
C LYS A 14 22.19 -10.13 9.54
N ILE A 15 21.30 -9.35 8.93
CA ILE A 15 21.03 -7.99 9.39
C ILE A 15 20.11 -8.03 10.61
N LEU A 16 20.54 -7.31 11.65
CA LEU A 16 19.78 -7.11 12.87
C LEU A 16 19.05 -5.75 12.76
N ASN A 17 17.88 -5.75 12.12
CA ASN A 17 17.07 -4.55 12.03
C ASN A 17 16.40 -4.27 13.38
N GLU A 18 16.36 -2.99 13.77
CA GLU A 18 15.59 -2.53 14.91
C GLU A 18 14.16 -2.18 14.47
N PHE A 19 13.20 -2.46 15.35
CA PHE A 19 11.80 -2.11 15.16
C PHE A 19 11.35 -1.14 16.24
N SER A 20 10.84 0.01 15.81
CA SER A 20 10.13 0.94 16.68
C SER A 20 8.67 0.98 16.26
N VAL A 21 7.76 0.79 17.22
CA VAL A 21 6.31 0.82 16.98
C VAL A 21 5.87 2.13 16.30
N GLY A 22 6.46 3.26 16.72
CA GLY A 22 6.18 4.58 16.11
C GLY A 22 6.63 4.69 14.65
N CYS A 23 7.47 3.76 14.18
CA CYS A 23 7.98 3.69 12.82
C CYS A 23 7.36 2.56 11.99
N GLY A 24 6.36 1.86 12.53
CA GLY A 24 5.74 0.72 11.85
C GLY A 24 5.20 1.06 10.46
N SER A 25 4.69 2.29 10.26
CA SER A 25 4.21 2.77 8.95
C SER A 25 5.31 3.03 7.91
N THR A 26 6.58 3.10 8.31
CA THR A 26 7.72 3.16 7.38
C THR A 26 8.01 1.79 6.77
N VAL A 27 7.77 0.74 7.56
CA VAL A 27 7.99 -0.67 7.20
C VAL A 27 6.76 -1.23 6.49
N PHE A 28 5.60 -1.08 7.11
CA PHE A 28 4.30 -1.53 6.65
C PHE A 28 3.51 -0.33 6.13
N LYS A 29 3.90 0.12 4.93
CA LYS A 29 3.44 1.38 4.33
C LYS A 29 1.94 1.35 4.05
N PRO A 30 1.15 2.30 4.59
CA PRO A 30 -0.30 2.34 4.39
C PRO A 30 -0.73 2.31 2.93
N PHE A 31 0.10 2.85 2.04
CA PHE A 31 -0.08 2.83 0.61
C PHE A 31 1.16 2.24 -0.06
N LEU A 32 0.96 1.16 -0.80
CA LEU A 32 1.96 0.52 -1.64
C LEU A 32 1.67 0.88 -3.11
N HIS A 33 2.70 1.35 -3.81
CA HIS A 33 2.62 1.54 -5.27
C HIS A 33 2.62 0.18 -5.99
N GLU A 34 3.40 -0.77 -5.47
CA GLU A 34 3.66 -2.08 -6.07
C GLU A 34 3.71 -3.17 -5.00
N PHE A 35 3.44 -4.41 -5.44
CA PHE A 35 3.49 -5.63 -4.64
C PHE A 35 4.54 -6.57 -5.24
N ASP A 36 5.80 -6.33 -4.89
CA ASP A 36 6.97 -6.98 -5.50
C ASP A 36 7.26 -8.39 -4.94
N ARG A 37 6.75 -8.70 -3.75
CA ARG A 37 7.08 -9.94 -3.02
C ARG A 37 5.94 -10.95 -2.97
N VAL A 38 4.77 -10.60 -3.50
CA VAL A 38 3.63 -11.50 -3.57
C VAL A 38 3.83 -12.45 -4.76
N ASN A 39 4.23 -13.68 -4.47
CA ASN A 39 4.46 -14.68 -5.51
C ASN A 39 3.15 -15.17 -6.17
N LYS A 40 3.29 -15.91 -7.28
CA LYS A 40 2.15 -16.41 -8.06
C LYS A 40 1.19 -17.27 -7.23
N GLU A 41 1.69 -18.10 -6.32
CA GLU A 41 0.85 -19.00 -5.51
C GLU A 41 -0.10 -18.19 -4.60
N TYR A 42 0.40 -17.14 -3.95
CA TYR A 42 -0.45 -16.26 -3.15
C TYR A 42 -1.39 -15.42 -4.02
N LEU A 43 -0.94 -14.96 -5.18
CA LEU A 43 -1.82 -14.25 -6.13
C LEU A 43 -2.99 -15.14 -6.58
N ASP A 44 -2.73 -16.42 -6.86
CA ASP A 44 -3.77 -17.39 -7.26
C ASP A 44 -4.74 -17.66 -6.09
N TYR A 45 -4.24 -17.77 -4.85
CA TYR A 45 -5.08 -17.86 -3.66
C TYR A 45 -6.00 -16.63 -3.51
N ILE A 46 -5.41 -15.42 -3.57
CA ILE A 46 -6.10 -14.14 -3.42
C ILE A 46 -7.14 -13.93 -4.53
N LYS A 47 -6.83 -14.35 -5.76
CA LYS A 47 -7.75 -14.29 -6.91
C LYS A 47 -9.05 -15.07 -6.65
N GLY A 48 -9.00 -16.13 -5.83
CA GLY A 48 -10.18 -16.90 -5.40
C GLY A 48 -11.10 -16.19 -4.41
N ILE A 49 -10.66 -15.09 -3.79
CA ILE A 49 -11.47 -14.28 -2.85
C ILE A 49 -12.40 -13.38 -3.66
N LYS A 50 -13.72 -13.58 -3.54
CA LYS A 50 -14.73 -12.84 -4.32
C LYS A 50 -14.94 -11.40 -3.82
N ASP A 51 -14.87 -11.21 -2.51
CA ASP A 51 -15.05 -9.91 -1.87
C ASP A 51 -13.84 -9.00 -2.18
N PRO A 52 -14.04 -7.83 -2.80
CA PRO A 52 -12.94 -6.97 -3.22
C PRO A 52 -12.19 -6.34 -2.04
N ILE A 53 -12.87 -6.05 -0.94
CA ILE A 53 -12.26 -5.48 0.27
C ILE A 53 -11.37 -6.53 0.91
N LEU A 54 -11.89 -7.75 1.09
CA LEU A 54 -11.11 -8.84 1.67
C LEU A 54 -9.93 -9.21 0.78
N ARG A 55 -10.11 -9.22 -0.55
CA ARG A 55 -9.03 -9.43 -1.51
C ARG A 55 -7.91 -8.40 -1.34
N HIS A 56 -8.28 -7.13 -1.17
CA HIS A 56 -7.32 -6.04 -0.94
C HIS A 56 -6.57 -6.21 0.39
N ILE A 57 -7.29 -6.53 1.47
CA ILE A 57 -6.70 -6.82 2.78
C ILE A 57 -5.71 -7.99 2.68
N SER A 58 -6.09 -9.08 2.02
CA SER A 58 -5.23 -10.27 1.85
C SER A 58 -3.95 -9.96 1.06
N LEU A 59 -4.02 -9.10 0.04
CA LEU A 59 -2.86 -8.70 -0.75
C LEU A 59 -1.82 -7.93 0.10
N TYR A 60 -2.29 -6.94 0.86
CA TYR A 60 -1.43 -6.22 1.80
C TYR A 60 -0.89 -7.13 2.89
N PHE A 61 -1.72 -8.02 3.43
CA PHE A 61 -1.30 -8.93 4.48
C PHE A 61 -0.15 -9.84 4.02
N VAL A 62 -0.24 -10.43 2.82
CA VAL A 62 0.84 -11.25 2.26
C VAL A 62 2.11 -10.43 2.09
N GLN A 63 2.03 -9.27 1.45
CA GLN A 63 3.20 -8.41 1.24
C GLN A 63 3.87 -8.05 2.57
N TYR A 64 3.09 -7.60 3.56
CA TYR A 64 3.60 -7.23 4.87
C TYR A 64 4.19 -8.41 5.63
N TYR A 65 3.57 -9.59 5.54
CA TYR A 65 4.10 -10.78 6.19
C TYR A 65 5.49 -11.13 5.62
N ILE A 66 5.62 -11.09 4.30
CA ILE A 66 6.87 -11.40 3.61
C ILE A 66 7.93 -10.32 3.89
N ASP A 67 7.52 -9.05 3.89
CA ASP A 67 8.39 -7.94 4.25
C ASP A 67 8.94 -8.07 5.66
N GLY A 68 8.07 -8.31 6.64
CA GLY A 68 8.47 -8.53 8.03
C GLY A 68 9.42 -9.73 8.19
N TYR A 69 9.19 -10.81 7.44
CA TYR A 69 10.13 -11.94 7.41
C TYR A 69 11.53 -11.51 6.95
N TYR A 70 11.65 -10.86 5.79
CA TYR A 70 12.95 -10.46 5.24
C TYR A 70 13.66 -9.43 6.12
N TYR A 71 12.93 -8.53 6.79
CA TYR A 71 13.55 -7.54 7.67
C TYR A 71 13.94 -8.11 9.04
N TYR A 72 13.11 -8.95 9.66
CA TYR A 72 13.23 -9.24 11.09
C TYR A 72 13.52 -10.70 11.44
N ARG A 73 13.55 -11.65 10.49
CA ARG A 73 13.78 -13.08 10.79
C ARG A 73 15.07 -13.37 11.57
N TYR A 74 16.10 -12.53 11.41
CA TYR A 74 17.38 -12.66 12.11
C TYR A 74 17.56 -11.63 13.23
N SER A 75 16.64 -10.68 13.39
CA SER A 75 16.73 -9.63 14.40
C SER A 75 16.54 -10.18 15.82
N GLN A 76 16.90 -9.38 16.82
CA GLN A 76 16.66 -9.75 18.22
C GLN A 76 15.17 -10.04 18.45
N ASN A 77 14.85 -10.96 19.36
CA ASN A 77 13.47 -11.39 19.60
C ASN A 77 12.54 -10.20 19.91
N SER A 78 12.95 -9.24 20.73
CA SER A 78 12.15 -8.05 21.02
C SER A 78 11.77 -7.24 19.77
N GLN A 79 12.67 -7.13 18.80
CA GLN A 79 12.44 -6.39 17.54
C GLN A 79 11.51 -7.15 16.62
N LYS A 80 11.76 -8.46 16.47
CA LYS A 80 10.93 -9.37 15.69
C LYS A 80 9.51 -9.46 16.26
N ASP A 81 9.38 -9.62 17.57
CA ASP A 81 8.10 -9.71 18.27
C ASP A 81 7.35 -8.37 18.16
N GLY A 82 8.04 -7.23 18.30
CA GLY A 82 7.46 -5.91 18.07
C GLY A 82 6.91 -5.72 16.65
N ALA A 83 7.65 -6.14 15.63
CA ALA A 83 7.21 -6.07 14.24
C ALA A 83 6.02 -7.00 13.96
N CYS A 84 6.06 -8.22 14.51
CA CYS A 84 4.94 -9.16 14.42
C CYS A 84 3.69 -8.64 15.15
N ASP A 85 3.84 -8.06 16.33
CA ASP A 85 2.75 -7.46 17.09
C ASP A 85 2.11 -6.30 16.33
N TYR A 86 2.91 -5.47 15.66
CA TYR A 86 2.38 -4.43 14.79
C TYR A 86 1.56 -5.01 13.63
N LEU A 87 2.07 -6.04 12.95
CA LEU A 87 1.33 -6.70 11.87
C LEU A 87 0.02 -7.33 12.36
N LYS A 88 0.04 -8.00 13.52
CA LYS A 88 -1.15 -8.56 14.17
C LYS A 88 -2.18 -7.47 14.49
N ARG A 89 -1.74 -6.32 15.01
CA ARG A 89 -2.63 -5.17 15.28
C ARG A 89 -3.23 -4.64 14.00
N TRP A 90 -2.42 -4.41 12.97
CA TRP A 90 -2.90 -3.96 11.68
C TRP A 90 -3.95 -4.93 11.11
N LEU A 91 -3.70 -6.24 11.16
CA LEU A 91 -4.67 -7.21 10.63
C LEU A 91 -5.94 -7.24 11.48
N GLN A 92 -5.83 -7.12 12.81
CA GLN A 92 -6.99 -7.05 13.70
C GLN A 92 -7.84 -5.81 13.44
N GLU A 93 -7.24 -4.65 13.17
CA GLU A 93 -7.96 -3.45 12.74
C GLU A 93 -8.71 -3.67 11.41
N ARG A 94 -8.10 -4.37 10.46
CA ARG A 94 -8.79 -4.73 9.20
C ARG A 94 -9.93 -5.70 9.42
N LYS A 95 -9.77 -6.69 10.30
CA LYS A 95 -10.83 -7.61 10.71
C LYS A 95 -12.00 -6.86 11.33
N ASP A 96 -11.70 -5.99 12.28
CA ASP A 96 -12.71 -5.20 12.99
C ASP A 96 -13.53 -4.34 12.00
N LEU A 97 -12.85 -3.61 11.11
CA LEU A 97 -13.50 -2.82 10.08
C LEU A 97 -14.34 -3.67 9.12
N PHE A 98 -13.78 -4.78 8.63
CA PHE A 98 -14.43 -5.64 7.64
C PHE A 98 -15.65 -6.38 8.19
N THR A 99 -15.60 -6.77 9.45
CA THR A 99 -16.66 -7.53 10.13
C THR A 99 -17.61 -6.65 10.92
N TYR A 100 -17.39 -5.33 10.89
CA TYR A 100 -18.10 -4.34 11.69
C TYR A 100 -18.07 -4.70 13.18
N GLY A 101 -16.89 -4.86 13.76
CA GLY A 101 -16.72 -5.31 15.15
C GLY A 101 -17.38 -6.66 15.41
N GLU A 102 -17.22 -7.60 14.47
CA GLU A 102 -17.82 -8.93 14.49
C GLU A 102 -19.37 -8.95 14.48
N LYS A 103 -20.04 -7.81 14.27
CA LYS A 103 -21.50 -7.71 14.18
C LYS A 103 -22.06 -8.23 12.86
N CYS A 104 -21.23 -8.47 11.85
CA CYS A 104 -21.61 -9.05 10.57
C CYS A 104 -21.17 -10.51 10.45
N PRO A 105 -22.05 -11.51 10.72
CA PRO A 105 -21.68 -12.93 10.73
C PRO A 105 -21.18 -13.45 9.38
N THR A 106 -21.77 -13.00 8.27
CA THR A 106 -21.37 -13.40 6.91
C THR A 106 -19.94 -12.97 6.59
N LYS A 107 -19.57 -11.73 6.94
CA LYS A 107 -18.21 -11.19 6.81
C LYS A 107 -17.25 -11.91 7.75
N MET A 108 -17.67 -12.23 8.97
CA MET A 108 -16.86 -13.01 9.91
C MET A 108 -16.56 -14.43 9.39
N THR A 109 -17.55 -15.13 8.83
CA THR A 109 -17.32 -16.44 8.18
C THR A 109 -16.35 -16.29 7.02
N LEU A 110 -16.53 -15.28 6.17
CA LEU A 110 -15.63 -15.08 5.03
C LEU A 110 -14.19 -14.78 5.48
N TRP A 111 -14.01 -14.03 6.57
CA TRP A 111 -12.70 -13.79 7.18
C TRP A 111 -12.05 -15.10 7.63
N LYS A 112 -12.77 -15.94 8.38
CA LYS A 112 -12.28 -17.24 8.84
C LYS A 112 -11.92 -18.15 7.67
N ASP A 113 -12.76 -18.21 6.64
CA ASP A 113 -12.57 -19.10 5.49
C ASP A 113 -11.41 -18.67 4.57
N LYS A 114 -10.97 -17.41 4.62
CA LYS A 114 -10.00 -16.85 3.65
C LYS A 114 -8.74 -16.28 4.27
N VAL A 115 -8.81 -15.66 5.45
CA VAL A 115 -7.65 -14.99 6.05
C VAL A 115 -6.91 -15.92 7.00
N GLU A 116 -7.63 -16.71 7.80
CA GLU A 116 -6.98 -17.66 8.74
C GLU A 116 -6.16 -18.73 7.99
N PRO A 117 -6.68 -19.42 6.95
CA PRO A 117 -5.87 -20.36 6.16
C PRO A 117 -4.72 -19.70 5.41
N LEU A 118 -4.89 -18.44 4.99
CA LEU A 118 -3.82 -17.67 4.36
C LEU A 118 -2.69 -17.39 5.34
N TRP A 119 -3.02 -17.04 6.59
CA TRP A 119 -2.03 -16.87 7.66
C TRP A 119 -1.29 -18.18 7.94
N GLU A 120 -2.00 -19.29 8.10
CA GLU A 120 -1.40 -20.61 8.34
C GLU A 120 -0.43 -21.01 7.22
N LYS A 121 -0.81 -20.74 5.96
CA LYS A 121 0.06 -20.97 4.81
C LYS A 121 1.34 -20.12 4.89
N LEU A 122 1.22 -18.83 5.20
CA LEU A 122 2.37 -17.93 5.36
C LEU A 122 3.31 -18.39 6.49
N GLU A 123 2.76 -18.79 7.64
CA GLU A 123 3.57 -19.33 8.74
C GLU A 123 4.36 -20.55 8.34
N LYS A 124 3.72 -21.47 7.61
CA LYS A 124 4.35 -22.70 7.13
C LYS A 124 5.47 -22.39 6.15
N ASP A 125 5.21 -21.55 5.15
CA ASP A 125 6.14 -21.27 4.05
C ASP A 125 7.36 -20.46 4.52
N TYR A 126 7.19 -19.62 5.54
CA TYR A 126 8.23 -18.72 6.08
C TYR A 126 8.69 -19.11 7.51
N SER A 127 8.57 -20.39 7.85
CA SER A 127 9.14 -20.94 9.08
C SER A 127 10.68 -20.87 9.09
N ILE A 128 11.28 -20.48 10.22
CA ILE A 128 12.74 -20.40 10.33
C ILE A 128 13.30 -21.83 10.50
N GLN A 129 14.20 -22.26 9.61
CA GLN A 129 14.75 -23.63 9.59
C GLN A 129 15.73 -23.96 10.74
N ASN A 130 15.91 -23.07 11.73
CA ASN A 130 16.83 -23.30 12.84
C ASN A 130 16.16 -24.14 13.94
N HIS A 131 16.27 -25.47 13.85
CA HIS A 131 16.00 -26.43 14.93
C HIS A 131 14.60 -26.40 15.56
N GLY A 132 13.55 -26.05 14.79
CA GLY A 132 12.16 -26.29 15.19
C GLY A 132 11.24 -25.09 14.99
N VAL A 133 10.33 -25.24 14.03
CA VAL A 133 8.94 -24.75 13.94
C VAL A 133 8.60 -23.41 14.62
N ASN A 134 9.41 -22.37 14.44
CA ASN A 134 9.00 -21.02 14.84
C ASN A 134 9.03 -20.12 13.60
N SER A 135 7.85 -19.79 13.08
CA SER A 135 7.71 -18.70 12.11
C SER A 135 8.19 -17.39 12.74
N TRP A 136 8.64 -16.45 11.92
CA TRP A 136 9.06 -15.14 12.42
C TRP A 136 7.90 -14.39 13.09
N CYS A 137 6.67 -14.69 12.66
CA CYS A 137 5.43 -14.16 13.22
C CYS A 137 4.35 -15.24 13.21
N ASN A 138 3.87 -15.61 14.40
CA ASN A 138 2.82 -16.61 14.58
C ASN A 138 1.52 -16.01 15.16
N ASN A 139 0.41 -16.69 14.90
CA ASN A 139 -0.93 -16.36 15.37
C ASN A 139 -1.32 -17.15 16.62
N LYS A 140 -0.36 -17.70 17.38
CA LYS A 140 -0.65 -18.50 18.59
C LYS A 140 -1.39 -17.68 19.66
N TYR A 141 -1.14 -16.38 19.69
CA TYR A 141 -1.78 -15.43 20.59
C TYR A 141 -2.47 -14.34 19.76
N PRO A 142 -3.67 -14.62 19.21
CA PRO A 142 -4.42 -13.66 18.42
C PRO A 142 -4.86 -12.48 19.29
N LEU A 143 -4.88 -11.30 18.69
CA LEU A 143 -5.40 -10.11 19.35
C LEU A 143 -6.93 -10.09 19.23
N PHE A 144 -7.61 -9.78 20.32
CA PHE A 144 -9.07 -9.63 20.35
C PHE A 144 -9.40 -8.19 20.70
N LEU A 145 -9.30 -7.31 19.69
CA LEU A 145 -9.72 -5.92 19.79
C LEU A 145 -10.99 -5.77 18.94
N GLN A 146 -12.09 -5.38 19.57
CA GLN A 146 -13.39 -5.24 18.91
C GLN A 146 -13.95 -3.86 19.20
N THR A 147 -14.47 -3.20 18.17
CA THR A 147 -15.13 -1.91 18.29
C THR A 147 -16.53 -2.07 18.87
N GLU A 148 -16.82 -1.32 19.94
CA GLU A 148 -18.17 -1.13 20.44
C GLU A 148 -18.84 0.05 19.73
N TYR A 149 -19.90 -0.24 18.98
CA TYR A 149 -20.63 0.80 18.25
C TYR A 149 -21.73 1.43 19.12
N PRO A 150 -21.90 2.77 19.06
CA PRO A 150 -23.03 3.45 19.68
C PRO A 150 -24.38 2.88 19.22
N GLN A 151 -25.33 2.74 20.15
CA GLN A 151 -26.64 2.10 19.88
C GLN A 151 -27.41 2.73 18.72
N GLY A 152 -27.26 4.05 18.49
CA GLY A 152 -27.92 4.78 17.41
C GLY A 152 -27.45 4.43 15.99
N LEU A 153 -26.41 3.61 15.84
CA LEU A 153 -25.93 3.15 14.52
C LEU A 153 -26.54 1.81 14.09
N THR A 154 -27.43 1.23 14.89
CA THR A 154 -28.17 0.00 14.54
C THR A 154 -29.40 0.31 13.66
N PRO A 155 -29.76 -0.54 12.68
CA PRO A 155 -29.13 -1.81 12.30
C PRO A 155 -27.95 -1.64 11.33
N PHE A 156 -26.96 -2.52 11.43
CA PHE A 156 -25.82 -2.55 10.52
C PHE A 156 -26.19 -3.29 9.23
N ASN A 157 -25.97 -2.67 8.07
CA ASN A 157 -26.18 -3.33 6.79
C ASN A 157 -24.95 -4.17 6.44
N CYS A 158 -25.03 -5.46 6.72
CA CYS A 158 -23.97 -6.43 6.43
C CYS A 158 -24.01 -6.96 4.99
N ASP A 159 -25.07 -6.65 4.23
CA ASP A 159 -25.29 -7.13 2.88
C ASP A 159 -24.89 -6.05 1.86
N GLU A 160 -23.69 -6.22 1.28
CA GLU A 160 -23.26 -5.49 0.06
C GLU A 160 -23.92 -6.04 -1.20
N ARG A 161 -25.19 -6.47 -1.13
CA ARG A 161 -26.00 -6.31 -2.33
C ARG A 161 -26.37 -4.84 -2.33
N ILE A 162 -25.49 -4.00 -2.90
CA ILE A 162 -26.01 -2.89 -3.69
C ILE A 162 -26.98 -3.60 -4.61
N SER A 163 -28.27 -3.52 -4.28
CA SER A 163 -29.32 -3.95 -5.17
C SER A 163 -28.87 -3.39 -6.50
N GLN A 164 -28.57 -4.27 -7.46
CA GLN A 164 -28.70 -3.84 -8.83
C GLN A 164 -30.17 -3.42 -8.85
N GLU A 165 -30.44 -2.14 -8.61
CA GLU A 165 -31.57 -1.48 -9.23
C GLU A 165 -31.33 -1.83 -10.67
N THR A 166 -31.94 -2.95 -11.07
CA THR A 166 -32.16 -3.25 -12.44
C THR A 166 -33.08 -2.09 -12.76
N SER A 167 -32.52 -1.00 -13.27
CA SER A 167 -33.29 0.01 -13.95
C SER A 167 -33.89 -0.73 -15.15
N LYS A 168 -34.95 -1.50 -14.88
CA LYS A 168 -35.94 -1.89 -15.85
C LYS A 168 -36.73 -0.63 -16.18
N ALA A 169 -36.02 0.41 -16.63
CA ALA A 169 -36.58 1.27 -17.63
C ALA A 169 -36.63 0.37 -18.87
N ASN A 170 -37.79 -0.27 -19.08
CA ASN A 170 -38.18 -0.72 -20.40
C ASN A 170 -38.17 0.54 -21.28
N CYS A 171 -37.02 0.92 -21.82
CA CYS A 171 -36.94 1.91 -22.87
C CYS A 171 -37.44 1.19 -24.13
N PRO A 172 -38.62 1.52 -24.66
CA PRO A 172 -38.98 1.06 -26.00
C PRO A 172 -37.92 1.64 -26.93
N SER A 173 -37.25 0.78 -27.69
CA SER A 173 -36.29 1.23 -28.70
C SER A 173 -37.01 2.17 -29.68
N PRO A 174 -36.63 3.45 -29.81
CA PRO A 174 -37.25 4.31 -30.80
C PRO A 174 -36.84 3.87 -32.21
N PRO A 175 -37.73 3.92 -33.21
CA PRO A 175 -37.34 3.69 -34.58
C PRO A 175 -36.31 4.75 -35.00
N VAL A 176 -35.25 4.23 -35.59
CA VAL A 176 -34.07 4.88 -36.17
C VAL A 176 -34.35 6.24 -36.86
N GLN A 177 -33.48 7.22 -36.57
CA GLN A 177 -33.16 8.49 -37.26
C GLN A 177 -33.90 9.79 -36.88
N ALA A 178 -33.33 10.49 -35.88
CA ALA A 178 -33.05 11.92 -35.96
C ALA A 178 -31.79 12.22 -35.11
N PRO A 179 -30.86 13.11 -35.52
CA PRO A 179 -29.72 13.47 -34.70
C PRO A 179 -30.20 14.15 -33.41
N CYS A 180 -29.87 13.57 -32.26
CA CYS A 180 -30.17 14.14 -30.95
C CYS A 180 -29.49 15.51 -30.81
N SER A 181 -30.27 16.57 -30.93
CA SER A 181 -29.84 17.90 -30.50
C SER A 181 -29.98 17.95 -28.98
N CYS A 182 -28.88 17.75 -28.27
CA CYS A 182 -28.85 17.98 -26.83
C CYS A 182 -29.19 19.46 -26.57
N PRO A 183 -30.21 19.77 -25.74
CA PRO A 183 -30.38 21.13 -25.25
C PRO A 183 -29.09 21.57 -24.55
N PRO A 184 -28.65 22.83 -24.68
CA PRO A 184 -27.50 23.32 -23.94
C PRO A 184 -27.72 23.04 -22.45
N CYS A 185 -26.74 22.38 -21.81
CA CYS A 185 -26.76 22.17 -20.38
C CYS A 185 -27.00 23.52 -19.70
N LYS A 186 -28.07 23.62 -18.92
CA LYS A 186 -28.29 24.79 -18.07
C LYS A 186 -27.06 24.91 -17.18
N THR A 187 -26.28 25.95 -17.39
CA THR A 187 -25.14 26.29 -16.55
C THR A 187 -25.70 26.44 -15.14
N SER A 188 -25.36 25.50 -14.26
CA SER A 188 -25.61 25.66 -12.84
C SER A 188 -24.97 26.98 -12.44
N VAL A 189 -25.79 27.89 -11.91
CA VAL A 189 -25.31 29.14 -11.33
C VAL A 189 -24.37 28.75 -10.21
N PHE A 190 -23.07 28.90 -10.45
CA PHE A 190 -22.08 28.92 -9.38
C PHE A 190 -22.50 30.02 -8.42
N PHE A 191 -22.96 29.64 -7.23
CA PHE A 191 -23.01 30.56 -6.11
C PHE A 191 -21.55 30.88 -5.78
N PRO A 192 -21.07 32.13 -5.93
CA PRO A 192 -19.76 32.49 -5.41
C PRO A 192 -19.86 32.43 -3.88
N GLN A 193 -19.30 31.38 -3.28
CA GLN A 193 -18.98 31.41 -1.87
C GLN A 193 -17.84 32.41 -1.69
N THR A 194 -18.18 33.56 -1.14
CA THR A 194 -17.24 34.57 -0.68
C THR A 194 -16.44 33.98 0.49
N TYR A 195 -15.33 33.32 0.19
CA TYR A 195 -14.33 33.01 1.21
C TYR A 195 -13.51 34.28 1.44
N GLN A 196 -13.72 34.94 2.57
CA GLN A 196 -12.75 35.89 3.10
C GLN A 196 -11.62 35.09 3.78
N PRO A 197 -10.36 35.23 3.35
CA PRO A 197 -9.21 34.71 4.08
C PRO A 197 -8.83 35.66 5.24
N PRO A 198 -8.31 35.15 6.37
CA PRO A 198 -7.78 35.99 7.43
C PRO A 198 -6.52 36.73 6.97
N GLN A 199 -6.49 38.05 7.15
CA GLN A 199 -5.29 38.87 7.01
C GLN A 199 -4.38 38.68 8.23
N THR A 200 -3.11 38.37 8.01
CA THR A 200 -2.03 38.94 8.82
C THR A 200 -0.80 39.09 7.92
N ASP A 201 -0.27 40.31 7.95
CA ASP A 201 0.73 40.91 7.08
C ASP A 201 2.08 40.17 7.08
N GLU A 202 2.66 39.92 5.90
CA GLU A 202 3.99 40.45 5.57
C GLU A 202 4.28 40.38 4.05
N LEU A 203 5.03 41.38 3.63
CA LEU A 203 5.20 41.94 2.29
C LEU A 203 6.27 41.19 1.48
N GLN A 204 6.02 40.92 0.18
CA GLN A 204 6.92 41.16 -0.98
C GLN A 204 6.66 40.20 -2.17
N GLN A 205 5.72 40.62 -3.03
CA GLN A 205 5.88 40.85 -4.47
C GLN A 205 7.15 40.27 -5.15
N ILE A 206 7.00 39.26 -6.02
CA ILE A 206 7.24 39.40 -7.48
C ILE A 206 6.23 38.51 -8.22
N ASP A 207 5.40 39.20 -8.98
CA ASP A 207 4.45 38.70 -9.96
C ASP A 207 5.20 38.45 -11.29
N GLN A 208 4.99 37.30 -11.95
CA GLN A 208 4.63 37.24 -13.37
C GLN A 208 4.48 35.78 -13.84
N LEU A 209 3.21 35.36 -13.90
CA LEU A 209 2.53 34.89 -15.11
C LEU A 209 3.41 34.51 -16.33
N GLN A 210 3.38 33.24 -16.73
CA GLN A 210 3.01 32.87 -18.11
C GLN A 210 2.92 31.35 -18.30
N GLN A 211 1.69 30.86 -18.27
CA GLN A 211 1.31 29.61 -18.93
C GLN A 211 1.28 29.90 -20.44
N THR A 212 2.22 29.34 -21.20
CA THR A 212 2.05 29.14 -22.64
C THR A 212 2.81 27.90 -23.08
N ASP A 213 2.03 26.94 -23.59
CA ASP A 213 2.47 25.76 -24.34
C ASP A 213 3.19 26.19 -25.63
N ARG A 214 4.40 25.65 -25.86
CA ARG A 214 5.01 25.46 -27.19
C ARG A 214 6.26 24.59 -27.11
N THR A 215 6.08 23.34 -27.52
CA THR A 215 6.87 22.64 -28.55
C THR A 215 8.41 22.76 -28.52
N LYS A 216 9.04 21.61 -28.26
CA LYS A 216 10.35 21.11 -28.77
C LYS A 216 11.52 22.09 -28.78
N ASN A 217 12.54 21.81 -27.96
CA ASN A 217 13.94 21.75 -28.38
C ASN A 217 14.73 20.84 -27.44
N LEU A 218 15.15 19.68 -27.95
CA LEU A 218 16.20 18.84 -27.38
C LEU A 218 17.54 19.55 -27.63
N ALA A 219 18.19 20.01 -26.57
CA ALA A 219 19.58 20.43 -26.62
C ALA A 219 20.44 19.34 -25.97
N VAL A 220 21.03 18.49 -26.81
CA VAL A 220 22.09 17.55 -26.44
C VAL A 220 23.39 18.35 -26.40
N THR A 221 23.88 18.64 -25.20
CA THR A 221 25.25 19.16 -25.02
C THR A 221 26.18 18.01 -24.67
N SER A 222 26.99 17.60 -25.66
CA SER A 222 28.14 16.73 -25.49
C SER A 222 29.36 17.54 -25.01
N GLY A 223 30.09 16.99 -24.04
CA GLY A 223 31.34 17.53 -23.48
C GLY A 223 31.47 17.00 -22.05
N PHE A 224 32.51 16.28 -21.61
CA PHE A 224 33.90 16.23 -22.04
C PHE A 224 34.50 14.83 -21.81
N THR A 225 35.05 14.23 -22.86
CA THR A 225 36.02 13.13 -22.82
C THR A 225 37.39 13.64 -22.39
N ALA A 226 37.58 13.92 -21.10
CA ALA A 226 38.88 14.33 -20.56
C ALA A 226 39.33 13.56 -19.30
N VAL A 227 38.46 12.74 -18.70
CA VAL A 227 38.81 11.95 -17.51
C VAL A 227 39.31 10.54 -17.89
N GLY A 228 38.85 9.98 -19.01
CA GLY A 228 39.21 8.61 -19.44
C GLY A 228 40.66 8.45 -19.93
N THR A 229 41.28 9.51 -20.43
CA THR A 229 42.67 9.51 -20.92
C THR A 229 43.68 9.54 -19.77
N LEU A 230 43.37 10.19 -18.64
CA LEU A 230 44.26 10.20 -17.48
C LEU A 230 44.31 8.85 -16.77
N VAL A 231 43.17 8.15 -16.70
CA VAL A 231 43.09 6.81 -16.08
C VAL A 231 43.90 5.79 -16.89
N THR A 232 43.79 5.80 -18.23
CA THR A 232 44.54 4.89 -19.10
C THR A 232 46.05 5.16 -19.07
N LEU A 233 46.48 6.43 -19.04
CA LEU A 233 47.90 6.78 -18.88
C LEU A 233 48.47 6.35 -17.52
N PHE A 234 47.69 6.46 -16.43
CA PHE A 234 48.12 6.00 -15.10
C PHE A 234 48.34 4.48 -15.06
N PHE A 235 47.45 3.69 -15.69
CA PHE A 235 47.62 2.24 -15.76
C PHE A 235 48.80 1.83 -16.64
N LEU A 236 49.00 2.48 -17.79
CA LEU A 236 50.16 2.21 -18.66
C LEU A 236 51.48 2.54 -17.96
N TYR A 237 51.56 3.68 -17.28
CA TYR A 237 52.75 4.07 -16.51
C TYR A 237 53.10 3.06 -15.40
N ARG A 238 52.08 2.53 -14.70
CA ARG A 238 52.27 1.54 -13.64
C ARG A 238 52.73 0.18 -14.16
N VAL A 239 52.32 -0.22 -15.36
CA VAL A 239 52.72 -1.50 -15.99
C VAL A 239 54.15 -1.43 -16.52
N ILE A 240 54.55 -0.30 -17.10
CA ILE A 240 55.90 -0.13 -17.68
C ILE A 240 56.98 -0.02 -16.58
N ASN A 241 56.70 0.66 -15.46
CA ASN A 241 57.69 0.86 -14.39
C ASN A 241 57.74 -0.26 -13.34
N LYS A 242 57.32 -1.47 -13.69
CA LYS A 242 57.37 -2.66 -12.81
C LYS A 242 58.15 -3.84 -13.42
N GLN A 243 59.09 -3.56 -14.32
CA GLN A 243 60.15 -4.48 -14.73
C GLN A 243 61.50 -4.03 -14.18
#